data_AF-A0A7Y5DYB4-F1
#
_entry.id   AF-A0A7Y5DYB4-F1
#
_cell.length_a   1.000
_cell.length_b   1.000
_cell.length_c   1.000
_cell.angle_alpha   90.00
_cell.angle_beta   90.00
_cell.angle_gamma   90.00
#
_symmetry.space_group_name_H-M   'P 1'
#
loop_
_entity.id
_entity.type
_entity.pdbx_description
1 polymer ?
#
loop_
_entity_poly.entity_id
_entity_poly.type
_entity_poly.pdbx_seq_one_letter_code
_entity_poly.pdbx_strand_id
1 'polypeptide(L)'
;MAAVACALVVPILMVALNACGSSSTAATSFGNVDAGSRGDAAVPAPPIDASAAIDGQKTPTCGSYCADIMSNCVGRQQQYATTAECLQVCALLPPGGGGDLRGDSLECRAYFASDPARTAPAIHCASAGPFGNEVCGGRCEAFCGLVMATCGADSPYGSAADCKAACSTMPGYPYDADAGEGPDASAVGNTLNCRVAVLRQALGDHALCSALGAQSAACR
;
A
#
# COMPACT_ATOMS: atom_id res chain seq x y z
N MET A 1 56.44 0.72 -15.21
CA MET A 1 56.39 2.15 -15.58
C MET A 1 55.27 2.78 -14.77
N ALA A 2 55.61 3.76 -13.96
CA ALA A 2 54.75 4.43 -13.00
C ALA A 2 53.92 5.55 -13.65
N ALA A 3 52.78 5.87 -13.02
CA ALA A 3 52.20 7.21 -12.78
C ALA A 3 50.68 7.21 -13.01
N VAL A 4 49.84 7.97 -12.31
CA VAL A 4 49.88 8.81 -11.09
C VAL A 4 48.39 9.07 -10.81
N ALA A 5 47.98 8.96 -9.54
CA ALA A 5 46.65 9.33 -9.07
C ALA A 5 46.47 10.86 -9.05
N CYS A 6 45.30 11.36 -9.45
CA CYS A 6 44.90 12.75 -9.22
C CYS A 6 43.54 12.75 -8.53
N ALA A 7 43.56 12.88 -7.20
CA ALA A 7 42.40 13.12 -6.36
C ALA A 7 42.11 14.64 -6.35
N LEU A 8 40.91 15.03 -6.77
CA LEU A 8 40.40 16.37 -6.55
C LEU A 8 39.45 16.35 -5.35
N VAL A 9 39.94 16.89 -4.25
CA VAL A 9 39.17 17.19 -3.03
C VAL A 9 38.56 18.58 -3.22
N VAL A 10 37.23 18.68 -3.19
CA VAL A 10 36.50 19.96 -3.14
C VAL A 10 35.96 20.14 -1.72
N PRO A 11 36.34 21.21 -0.98
CA PRO A 11 35.72 21.52 0.30
C PRO A 11 34.48 22.40 0.07
N ILE A 12 33.30 21.92 0.46
CA ILE A 12 32.07 22.72 0.52
C ILE A 12 31.98 23.36 1.91
N LEU A 13 32.16 24.67 1.90
CA LEU A 13 31.88 25.63 2.97
C LEU A 13 30.37 25.70 3.19
N MET A 14 29.86 25.27 4.35
CA MET A 14 28.49 25.57 4.78
C MET A 14 28.48 26.63 5.87
N VAL A 15 27.82 27.73 5.52
CA VAL A 15 27.55 28.93 6.31
C VAL A 15 26.46 28.62 7.33
N ALA A 16 26.71 28.90 8.60
CA ALA A 16 25.70 28.91 9.64
C ALA A 16 24.98 30.27 9.64
N LEU A 17 23.71 30.30 9.20
CA LEU A 17 22.82 31.44 9.43
C LEU A 17 22.03 31.24 10.72
N ASN A 18 22.19 32.24 11.57
CA ASN A 18 21.51 32.50 12.83
C ASN A 18 20.11 33.07 12.55
N ALA A 19 19.05 32.50 13.11
CA ALA A 19 17.72 33.13 13.10
C ALA A 19 17.04 32.97 14.47
N CYS A 20 16.82 34.12 15.10
CA CYS A 20 16.03 34.37 16.29
C CYS A 20 14.52 34.32 15.95
N GLY A 21 13.67 33.86 16.87
CA GLY A 21 12.22 33.98 16.70
C GLY A 21 11.41 33.33 17.81
N SER A 22 11.24 34.02 18.93
CA SER A 22 10.23 33.72 19.96
C SER A 22 8.82 34.06 19.45
N SER A 23 7.82 33.23 19.76
CA SER A 23 6.41 33.68 19.85
C SER A 23 5.59 32.73 20.73
N SER A 24 5.08 33.30 21.82
CA SER A 24 4.12 32.72 22.76
C SER A 24 2.67 32.90 22.26
N THR A 25 1.74 32.20 22.95
CA THR A 25 0.26 32.36 22.95
C THR A 25 -0.49 31.68 21.79
N ALA A 26 -1.64 31.02 21.96
CA ALA A 26 -2.60 30.99 23.06
C ALA A 26 -3.33 29.63 23.08
N ALA A 27 -3.60 29.13 24.29
CA ALA A 27 -4.60 28.09 24.52
C ALA A 27 -5.99 28.74 24.48
N THR A 28 -6.80 28.38 23.48
CA THR A 28 -8.23 28.68 23.49
C THR A 28 -8.99 27.51 24.08
N SER A 29 -9.28 27.67 25.38
CA SER A 29 -10.38 27.01 26.08
C SER A 29 -11.69 27.40 25.40
N PHE A 30 -12.42 26.42 24.86
CA PHE A 30 -13.82 26.61 24.49
C PHE A 30 -14.68 26.23 25.68
N GLY A 31 -15.36 27.24 26.22
CA GLY A 31 -16.14 27.17 27.43
C GLY A 31 -17.37 26.27 27.33
N ASN A 32 -17.71 25.75 28.50
CA ASN A 32 -19.00 25.14 28.81
C ASN A 32 -20.16 26.09 28.45
N VAL A 33 -21.20 25.54 27.84
CA VAL A 33 -22.52 26.17 27.73
C VAL A 33 -23.51 25.35 28.55
N ASP A 34 -23.95 25.93 29.67
CA ASP A 34 -25.03 25.43 30.51
C ASP A 34 -26.41 25.83 29.97
N ALA A 35 -27.31 24.84 30.04
CA ALA A 35 -28.73 24.89 30.36
C ALA A 35 -29.58 26.11 29.96
N GLY A 36 -30.47 25.88 28.99
CA GLY A 36 -31.68 26.68 28.77
C GLY A 36 -32.86 25.80 28.37
N SER A 37 -33.59 25.28 29.37
CA SER A 37 -34.90 24.63 29.19
C SER A 37 -35.95 25.63 28.69
N ARG A 38 -36.60 25.35 27.56
CA ARG A 38 -37.97 25.79 27.26
C ARG A 38 -38.69 24.78 26.35
N GLY A 39 -39.74 24.16 26.88
CA GLY A 39 -41.02 24.04 26.19
C GLY A 39 -41.20 22.85 25.26
N ASP A 40 -41.83 21.83 25.81
CA ASP A 40 -42.42 20.67 25.14
C ASP A 40 -43.36 21.04 23.99
N ALA A 41 -43.07 20.49 22.81
CA ALA A 41 -44.07 19.99 21.88
C ALA A 41 -43.48 18.75 21.22
N ALA A 42 -43.78 17.59 21.81
CA ALA A 42 -43.45 16.29 21.26
C ALA A 42 -44.23 16.10 19.94
N VAL A 43 -43.57 16.42 18.82
CA VAL A 43 -43.94 15.83 17.54
C VAL A 43 -43.39 14.40 17.59
N PRO A 44 -44.23 13.35 17.43
CA PRO A 44 -43.71 12.00 17.30
C PRO A 44 -42.80 11.99 16.08
N ALA A 45 -41.51 11.74 16.29
CA ALA A 45 -40.64 11.38 15.18
C ALA A 45 -41.25 10.12 14.54
N PRO A 46 -41.40 10.07 13.21
CA PRO A 46 -41.73 8.81 12.56
C PRO A 46 -40.65 7.79 12.97
N PRO A 47 -41.01 6.50 13.11
CA PRO A 47 -40.04 5.47 13.42
C PRO A 47 -38.91 5.58 12.38
N ILE A 48 -37.73 5.96 12.84
CA ILE A 48 -36.50 5.76 12.09
C ILE A 48 -36.28 4.25 12.10
N ASP A 49 -36.85 3.58 11.10
CA ASP A 49 -36.51 2.21 10.79
C ASP A 49 -34.99 2.16 10.65
N ALA A 50 -34.34 1.57 11.65
CA ALA A 50 -32.97 1.15 11.56
C ALA A 50 -32.87 0.23 10.33
N SER A 51 -31.95 0.56 9.42
CA SER A 51 -31.65 -0.11 8.15
C SER A 51 -32.58 0.19 6.95
N ALA A 52 -32.72 1.47 6.60
CA ALA A 52 -32.64 1.80 5.18
C ALA A 52 -31.20 1.51 4.73
N ALA A 53 -30.98 0.30 4.22
CA ALA A 53 -29.78 -0.01 3.45
C ALA A 53 -29.64 1.06 2.37
N ILE A 54 -28.56 1.82 2.42
CA ILE A 54 -28.18 2.68 1.31
C ILE A 54 -28.06 1.75 0.11
N ASP A 55 -28.82 2.05 -0.94
CA ASP A 55 -28.96 1.24 -2.16
C ASP A 55 -27.61 0.63 -2.58
N GLY A 56 -27.49 -0.68 -2.42
CA GLY A 56 -26.71 -1.53 -3.32
C GLY A 56 -25.19 -1.41 -3.33
N GLN A 57 -24.51 -1.03 -2.23
CA GLN A 57 -23.05 -1.17 -2.20
C GLN A 57 -22.66 -2.65 -2.12
N LYS A 58 -22.57 -3.28 -3.30
CA LYS A 58 -22.21 -4.67 -3.46
C LYS A 58 -20.76 -4.85 -3.03
N THR A 59 -20.54 -5.63 -1.98
CA THR A 59 -19.20 -6.06 -1.58
C THR A 59 -18.50 -6.71 -2.77
N PRO A 60 -17.30 -6.23 -3.15
CA PRO A 60 -16.57 -6.76 -4.28
C PRO A 60 -16.18 -8.20 -3.99
N THR A 61 -16.34 -9.03 -5.02
CA THR A 61 -15.82 -10.39 -5.02
C THR A 61 -14.48 -10.41 -5.71
N CYS A 62 -13.65 -11.43 -5.45
CA CYS A 62 -12.42 -11.62 -6.23
C CYS A 62 -12.68 -11.73 -7.73
N GLY A 63 -13.79 -12.35 -8.14
CA GLY A 63 -14.17 -12.45 -9.55
C GLY A 63 -14.41 -11.08 -10.18
N SER A 64 -15.20 -10.21 -9.54
CA SER A 64 -15.47 -8.86 -10.07
C SER A 64 -14.24 -7.97 -10.05
N TYR A 65 -13.47 -7.98 -8.95
CA TYR A 65 -12.23 -7.22 -8.85
C TYR A 65 -11.21 -7.64 -9.91
N CYS A 66 -10.99 -8.95 -10.07
CA CYS A 66 -10.05 -9.44 -11.08
C CYS A 66 -10.52 -9.21 -12.51
N ALA A 67 -11.83 -9.21 -12.77
CA ALA A 67 -12.35 -8.81 -14.08
C ALA A 67 -12.04 -7.33 -14.39
N ASP A 68 -12.33 -6.43 -13.44
CA ASP A 68 -12.15 -5.00 -13.61
C ASP A 68 -10.67 -4.62 -13.76
N ILE A 69 -9.81 -5.11 -12.87
CA ILE A 69 -8.38 -4.75 -12.91
C ILE A 69 -7.71 -5.31 -14.17
N MET A 70 -8.05 -6.52 -14.60
CA MET A 70 -7.47 -7.11 -15.82
C MET A 70 -7.97 -6.40 -17.09
N SER A 71 -9.16 -5.80 -17.06
CA SER A 71 -9.72 -5.04 -18.17
C SER A 71 -9.17 -3.61 -18.23
N ASN A 72 -9.02 -2.95 -17.09
CA ASN A 72 -8.72 -1.52 -17.02
C ASN A 72 -7.21 -1.24 -16.86
N CYS A 73 -6.47 -2.16 -16.26
CA CYS A 73 -5.03 -2.02 -16.00
C CYS A 73 -4.24 -2.95 -16.92
N VAL A 74 -3.91 -2.44 -18.11
CA VAL A 74 -3.22 -3.19 -19.18
C VAL A 74 -1.93 -2.49 -19.61
N GLY A 75 -1.10 -3.19 -20.41
CA GLY A 75 0.16 -2.63 -20.91
C GLY A 75 1.09 -2.23 -19.76
N ARG A 76 1.62 -0.99 -19.81
CA ARG A 76 2.50 -0.47 -18.75
C ARG A 76 1.82 -0.33 -17.38
N GLN A 77 0.50 -0.41 -17.33
CA GLN A 77 -0.30 -0.27 -16.11
C GLN A 77 -0.76 -1.64 -15.60
N GLN A 78 -0.35 -2.73 -16.24
CA GLN A 78 -0.70 -4.08 -15.83
C GLN A 78 -0.24 -4.38 -14.40
N GLN A 79 -1.14 -4.95 -13.60
CA GLN A 79 -0.90 -5.27 -12.19
C GLN A 79 -0.73 -6.77 -11.92
N TYR A 80 -1.32 -7.61 -12.76
CA TYR A 80 -1.22 -9.07 -12.69
C TYR A 80 -0.94 -9.64 -14.07
N ALA A 81 -0.11 -10.69 -14.15
CA ALA A 81 0.24 -11.33 -15.41
C ALA A 81 -0.95 -12.13 -15.94
N THR A 82 -1.70 -12.75 -15.03
CA THR A 82 -2.82 -13.62 -15.36
C THR A 82 -3.99 -13.43 -14.40
N THR A 83 -5.20 -13.82 -14.84
CA THR A 83 -6.38 -13.87 -13.98
C THR A 83 -6.18 -14.86 -12.81
N ALA A 84 -5.45 -15.96 -13.02
CA ALA A 84 -5.17 -16.94 -11.97
C ALA A 84 -4.32 -16.32 -10.86
N GLU A 85 -3.26 -15.60 -11.20
CA GLU A 85 -2.43 -14.85 -10.23
C GLU A 85 -3.29 -13.83 -9.46
N CYS A 86 -4.14 -13.06 -10.16
CA CYS A 86 -5.03 -12.10 -9.51
C CYS A 86 -5.96 -12.78 -8.48
N LEU A 87 -6.57 -13.91 -8.85
CA LEU A 87 -7.49 -14.64 -7.96
C LEU A 87 -6.75 -15.23 -6.75
N GLN A 88 -5.53 -15.73 -6.94
CA GLN A 88 -4.68 -16.22 -5.84
C GLN A 88 -4.36 -15.09 -4.86
N VAL A 89 -3.88 -13.95 -5.35
CA VAL A 89 -3.59 -12.79 -4.49
C VAL A 89 -4.86 -12.30 -3.80
N CYS A 90 -5.97 -12.19 -4.53
CA CYS A 90 -7.22 -11.68 -3.97
C CYS A 90 -7.73 -12.50 -2.78
N ALA A 91 -7.58 -13.82 -2.83
CA ALA A 91 -7.96 -14.69 -1.73
C ALA A 91 -7.17 -14.44 -0.44
N LEU A 92 -6.01 -13.78 -0.53
CA LEU A 92 -5.14 -13.43 0.59
C LEU A 92 -5.35 -12.00 1.11
N LEU A 93 -6.10 -11.17 0.37
CA LEU A 93 -6.34 -9.79 0.77
C LEU A 93 -7.40 -9.71 1.88
N PRO A 94 -7.21 -8.83 2.89
CA PRO A 94 -8.28 -8.53 3.82
C PRO A 94 -9.51 -7.99 3.07
N PRO A 95 -10.74 -8.39 3.40
CA PRO A 95 -11.92 -7.96 2.66
C PRO A 95 -12.15 -6.44 2.75
N GLY A 96 -11.94 -5.83 3.92
CA GLY A 96 -12.27 -4.43 4.20
C GLY A 96 -13.73 -4.23 4.62
N GLY A 97 -14.07 -2.96 4.90
CA GLY A 97 -15.44 -2.49 5.08
C GLY A 97 -16.01 -1.87 3.81
N GLY A 98 -17.32 -1.90 3.64
CA GLY A 98 -17.97 -1.30 2.46
C GLY A 98 -17.65 0.19 2.34
N GLY A 99 -17.18 0.61 1.17
CA GLY A 99 -16.79 2.00 0.89
C GLY A 99 -15.40 2.40 1.35
N ASP A 100 -14.54 1.46 1.75
CA ASP A 100 -13.13 1.75 2.00
C ASP A 100 -12.47 2.33 0.74
N LEU A 101 -11.89 3.53 0.88
CA LEU A 101 -11.09 4.19 -0.17
C LEU A 101 -9.61 4.27 0.19
N ARG A 102 -9.22 3.70 1.34
CA ARG A 102 -7.86 3.61 1.88
C ARG A 102 -7.71 2.36 2.73
N GLY A 103 -6.46 2.01 3.03
CA GLY A 103 -6.11 0.85 3.85
C GLY A 103 -5.96 -0.42 3.03
N ASP A 104 -5.25 -1.41 3.59
CA ASP A 104 -4.95 -2.68 2.90
C ASP A 104 -6.19 -3.58 2.85
N SER A 105 -7.06 -3.34 1.86
CA SER A 105 -8.29 -4.12 1.67
C SER A 105 -8.66 -4.36 0.22
N LEU A 106 -9.41 -5.45 0.00
CA LEU A 106 -10.03 -5.78 -1.28
C LEU A 106 -11.05 -4.72 -1.71
N GLU A 107 -11.85 -4.19 -0.77
CA GLU A 107 -12.78 -3.10 -1.07
C GLU A 107 -12.07 -1.90 -1.70
N CYS A 108 -11.00 -1.42 -1.07
CA CYS A 108 -10.24 -0.29 -1.58
C CYS A 108 -9.69 -0.57 -2.98
N ARG A 109 -9.07 -1.74 -3.18
CA ARG A 109 -8.48 -2.12 -4.46
C ARG A 109 -9.53 -2.27 -5.57
N ALA A 110 -10.70 -2.81 -5.23
CA ALA A 110 -11.82 -2.93 -6.16
C ALA A 110 -12.37 -1.57 -6.59
N TYR A 111 -12.47 -0.60 -5.67
CA TYR A 111 -12.82 0.77 -6.03
C TYR A 111 -11.85 1.32 -7.08
N PHE A 112 -10.54 1.24 -6.84
CA PHE A 112 -9.55 1.76 -7.81
C PHE A 112 -9.47 0.95 -9.11
N ALA A 113 -9.79 -0.35 -9.08
CA ALA A 113 -9.83 -1.20 -10.26
C ALA A 113 -11.00 -0.88 -11.21
N SER A 114 -12.07 -0.26 -10.70
CA SER A 114 -13.31 0.02 -11.43
C SER A 114 -13.21 1.29 -12.31
N ASP A 115 -14.16 2.21 -12.21
CA ASP A 115 -14.21 3.46 -12.97
C ASP A 115 -12.95 4.35 -12.87
N PRO A 116 -12.26 4.45 -11.72
CA PRO A 116 -10.99 5.19 -11.63
C PRO A 116 -9.93 4.64 -12.59
N ALA A 117 -9.62 3.34 -12.56
CA ALA A 117 -8.66 2.75 -13.48
C ALA A 117 -9.13 2.82 -14.95
N ARG A 118 -10.44 2.71 -15.21
CA ARG A 118 -10.99 2.83 -16.56
C ARG A 118 -10.76 4.22 -17.16
N THR A 119 -10.79 5.27 -16.35
CA THR A 119 -10.72 6.67 -16.81
C THR A 119 -9.31 7.27 -16.72
N ALA A 120 -8.52 6.88 -15.73
CA ALA A 120 -7.14 7.33 -15.56
C ALA A 120 -6.23 6.19 -15.05
N PRO A 121 -5.94 5.17 -15.88
CA PRO A 121 -5.22 3.97 -15.46
C PRO A 121 -3.81 4.27 -14.93
N ALA A 122 -3.12 5.24 -15.54
CA ALA A 122 -1.77 5.65 -15.10
C ALA A 122 -1.72 6.17 -13.65
N ILE A 123 -2.85 6.67 -13.12
CA ILE A 123 -2.95 7.21 -11.76
C ILE A 123 -3.44 6.14 -10.78
N HIS A 124 -4.40 5.32 -11.20
CA HIS A 124 -5.17 4.49 -10.28
C HIS A 124 -4.74 3.01 -10.26
N CYS A 125 -4.11 2.50 -11.31
CA CYS A 125 -3.81 1.07 -11.39
C CYS A 125 -2.84 0.59 -10.32
N ALA A 126 -1.86 1.40 -9.91
CA ALA A 126 -0.96 1.01 -8.83
C ALA A 126 -1.69 0.86 -7.47
N SER A 127 -2.72 1.68 -7.22
CA SER A 127 -3.57 1.55 -6.02
C SER A 127 -4.53 0.36 -6.11
N ALA A 128 -4.98 0.02 -7.31
CA ALA A 128 -5.77 -1.18 -7.57
C ALA A 128 -4.95 -2.47 -7.48
N GLY A 129 -3.65 -2.41 -7.78
CA GLY A 129 -2.74 -3.55 -7.81
C GLY A 129 -2.47 -4.16 -6.43
N PRO A 130 -1.69 -5.24 -6.35
CA PRO A 130 -1.48 -6.02 -5.12
C PRO A 130 -0.77 -5.26 -3.99
N PHE A 131 0.01 -4.22 -4.29
CA PHE A 131 0.84 -3.51 -3.30
C PHE A 131 0.30 -2.13 -2.90
N GLY A 132 -0.83 -1.71 -3.45
CA GLY A 132 -1.69 -0.66 -2.89
C GLY A 132 -1.18 0.78 -3.06
N ASN A 133 0.08 0.98 -3.47
CA ASN A 133 0.69 2.27 -3.81
C ASN A 133 0.49 3.35 -2.71
N GLU A 134 0.59 2.96 -1.43
CA GLU A 134 0.34 3.81 -0.25
C GLU A 134 -1.10 4.33 -0.10
N VAL A 135 -2.04 3.89 -0.95
CA VAL A 135 -3.46 4.27 -0.89
C VAL A 135 -4.26 3.12 -0.28
N CYS A 136 -4.27 1.98 -0.95
CA CYS A 136 -4.91 0.75 -0.48
C CYS A 136 -3.91 -0.09 0.32
N GLY A 137 -3.29 0.53 1.32
CA GLY A 137 -2.22 -0.04 2.12
C GLY A 137 -0.84 0.50 1.75
N GLY A 138 0.06 0.56 2.74
CA GLY A 138 1.46 0.89 2.48
C GLY A 138 2.16 -0.27 1.77
N ARG A 139 3.16 0.00 0.92
CA ARG A 139 3.82 -1.08 0.15
C ARG A 139 4.43 -2.16 1.02
N CYS A 140 5.12 -1.77 2.09
CA CYS A 140 5.68 -2.72 3.05
C CYS A 140 4.59 -3.48 3.83
N GLU A 141 3.45 -2.83 4.11
CA GLU A 141 2.32 -3.47 4.77
C GLU A 141 1.70 -4.55 3.88
N ALA A 142 1.33 -4.17 2.65
CA ALA A 142 0.75 -5.08 1.66
C ALA A 142 1.71 -6.22 1.31
N PHE A 143 2.99 -5.92 1.06
CA PHE A 143 4.02 -6.93 0.82
C PHE A 143 4.10 -7.92 1.98
N CYS A 144 4.26 -7.44 3.22
CA CYS A 144 4.42 -8.32 4.37
C CYS A 144 3.15 -9.10 4.71
N GLY A 145 1.96 -8.53 4.48
CA GLY A 145 0.69 -9.25 4.59
C GLY A 145 0.67 -10.45 3.63
N LEU A 146 1.01 -10.21 2.36
CA LEU A 146 1.07 -11.26 1.35
C LEU A 146 2.18 -12.29 1.60
N VAL A 147 3.36 -11.88 2.10
CA VAL A 147 4.43 -12.83 2.48
C VAL A 147 3.94 -13.77 3.58
N MET A 148 3.31 -13.23 4.64
CA MET A 148 2.84 -14.07 5.74
C MET A 148 1.70 -15.00 5.31
N ALA A 149 0.79 -14.50 4.45
CA ALA A 149 -0.34 -15.28 3.95
C ALA A 149 0.09 -16.37 2.94
N THR A 150 1.08 -16.08 2.10
CA THR A 150 1.60 -17.01 1.09
C THR A 150 2.53 -18.05 1.71
N CYS A 151 3.54 -17.60 2.45
CA CYS A 151 4.66 -18.45 2.86
C CYS A 151 4.45 -19.14 4.21
N GLY A 152 3.61 -18.60 5.10
CA GLY A 152 3.37 -19.20 6.42
C GLY A 152 4.67 -19.53 7.17
N ALA A 153 4.90 -20.82 7.45
CA ALA A 153 6.11 -21.30 8.14
C ALA A 153 7.39 -21.21 7.30
N ASP A 154 7.29 -21.15 5.98
CA ASP A 154 8.42 -20.99 5.05
C ASP A 154 8.84 -19.51 4.91
N SER A 155 8.12 -18.60 5.58
CA SER A 155 8.46 -17.18 5.61
C SER A 155 9.85 -16.97 6.21
N PRO A 156 10.69 -16.10 5.61
CA PRO A 156 11.98 -15.73 6.19
C PRO A 156 11.83 -14.76 7.37
N TYR A 157 10.60 -14.40 7.73
CA TYR A 157 10.27 -13.50 8.83
C TYR A 157 9.44 -14.22 9.90
N GLY A 158 9.74 -13.96 11.16
CA GLY A 158 8.97 -14.53 12.28
C GLY A 158 7.56 -13.97 12.40
N SER A 159 7.32 -12.76 11.88
CA SER A 159 6.02 -12.10 11.90
C SER A 159 5.89 -11.03 10.82
N ALA A 160 4.66 -10.56 10.58
CA ALA A 160 4.42 -9.40 9.73
C ALA A 160 5.12 -8.13 10.27
N ALA A 161 5.27 -8.00 11.59
CA ALA A 161 5.98 -6.87 12.20
C ALA A 161 7.48 -6.92 11.89
N ASP A 162 8.10 -8.11 11.99
CA ASP A 162 9.52 -8.31 11.64
C ASP A 162 9.78 -8.05 10.16
N CYS A 163 8.88 -8.53 9.29
CA CYS A 163 8.93 -8.24 7.87
C CYS A 163 8.85 -6.73 7.60
N LYS A 164 7.88 -6.03 8.22
CA LYS A 164 7.72 -4.58 8.03
C LYS A 164 8.94 -3.81 8.51
N ALA A 165 9.53 -4.21 9.64
CA ALA A 165 10.78 -3.62 10.12
C ALA A 165 11.91 -3.81 9.11
N ALA A 166 12.09 -5.02 8.57
CA ALA A 166 13.11 -5.27 7.55
C ALA A 166 12.85 -4.47 6.24
N CYS A 167 11.58 -4.27 5.89
CA CYS A 167 11.18 -3.52 4.71
C CYS A 167 11.44 -2.01 4.85
N SER A 168 11.16 -1.43 6.02
CA SER A 168 11.21 0.03 6.25
C SER A 168 12.51 0.55 6.89
N THR A 169 13.38 -0.29 7.44
CA THR A 169 14.59 0.15 8.17
C THR A 169 15.72 0.51 7.23
N MET A 170 16.19 1.76 7.19
CA MET A 170 17.27 2.17 6.29
C MET A 170 18.54 1.29 6.38
N PRO A 171 19.10 0.84 5.22
CA PRO A 171 18.68 1.21 3.87
C PRO A 171 17.37 0.54 3.39
N GLY A 172 16.90 -0.49 4.10
CA GLY A 172 15.60 -1.11 3.90
C GLY A 172 15.51 -1.88 2.61
N TYR A 173 14.29 -2.04 2.11
CA TYR A 173 14.05 -2.40 0.73
C TYR A 173 13.69 -1.12 -0.03
N PRO A 174 14.66 -0.41 -0.63
CA PRO A 174 14.37 0.76 -1.43
C PRO A 174 13.33 0.42 -2.49
N TYR A 175 12.32 1.27 -2.59
CA TYR A 175 11.34 1.21 -3.67
C TYR A 175 11.86 2.03 -4.85
N ASP A 176 11.93 1.40 -6.01
CA ASP A 176 12.24 2.03 -7.29
C ASP A 176 10.92 2.28 -8.03
N ALA A 177 10.55 3.56 -8.16
CA ALA A 177 9.32 3.96 -8.83
C ALA A 177 9.34 3.69 -10.34
N ASP A 178 10.53 3.66 -10.95
CA ASP A 178 10.70 3.44 -12.38
C ASP A 178 10.68 1.94 -12.73
N ALA A 179 11.03 1.08 -11.75
CA ALA A 179 10.96 -0.37 -11.89
C ALA A 179 9.52 -0.91 -11.90
N GLY A 180 8.55 -0.16 -11.38
CA GLY A 180 7.14 -0.56 -11.32
C GLY A 180 6.88 -1.76 -10.40
N GLU A 181 5.60 -2.05 -10.21
CA GLU A 181 5.13 -3.13 -9.31
C GLU A 181 4.29 -4.16 -10.05
N GLY A 182 4.21 -4.10 -11.38
CA GLY A 182 3.47 -5.04 -12.23
C GLY A 182 4.24 -6.34 -12.52
N PRO A 183 3.75 -7.17 -13.44
CA PRO A 183 4.42 -8.41 -13.87
C PRO A 183 5.85 -8.21 -14.37
N ASP A 184 6.12 -7.04 -14.95
CA ASP A 184 7.44 -6.67 -15.49
C ASP A 184 8.33 -5.96 -14.46
N ALA A 185 7.97 -6.00 -13.18
CA ALA A 185 8.76 -5.38 -12.11
C ALA A 185 10.20 -5.88 -12.13
N SER A 186 11.15 -4.95 -11.92
CA SER A 186 12.58 -5.28 -11.88
C SER A 186 12.88 -6.37 -10.86
N ALA A 187 13.50 -7.46 -11.31
CA ALA A 187 13.92 -8.59 -10.47
C ALA A 187 15.40 -8.48 -10.03
N VAL A 188 15.96 -7.27 -9.98
CA VAL A 188 17.38 -7.05 -9.63
C VAL A 188 17.56 -6.04 -8.50
N GLY A 189 18.71 -6.13 -7.84
CA GLY A 189 19.07 -5.27 -6.71
C GLY A 189 18.34 -5.62 -5.42
N ASN A 190 18.88 -5.15 -4.30
CA ASN A 190 18.18 -5.25 -3.01
C ASN A 190 17.06 -4.20 -2.93
N THR A 191 16.00 -4.39 -3.70
CA THR A 191 14.84 -3.48 -3.80
C THR A 191 13.55 -4.17 -3.37
N LEU A 192 12.52 -3.37 -3.04
CA LEU A 192 11.18 -3.92 -2.82
C LEU A 192 10.61 -4.50 -4.12
N ASN A 193 10.88 -3.86 -5.26
CA ASN A 193 10.45 -4.29 -6.60
C ASN A 193 10.93 -5.71 -6.94
N CYS A 194 12.19 -6.05 -6.61
CA CYS A 194 12.69 -7.41 -6.78
C CYS A 194 11.94 -8.41 -5.90
N ARG A 195 11.71 -8.06 -4.63
CA ARG A 195 11.04 -8.95 -3.68
C ARG A 195 9.58 -9.18 -4.04
N VAL A 196 8.88 -8.19 -4.58
CA VAL A 196 7.51 -8.37 -5.07
C VAL A 196 7.48 -9.27 -6.33
N ALA A 197 8.49 -9.17 -7.20
CA ALA A 197 8.62 -10.08 -8.35
C ALA A 197 8.87 -11.54 -7.90
N VAL A 198 9.70 -11.74 -6.87
CA VAL A 198 9.90 -13.07 -6.26
C VAL A 198 8.64 -13.57 -5.57
N LEU A 199 7.91 -12.70 -4.85
CA LEU A 199 6.68 -13.08 -4.14
C LEU A 199 5.60 -13.59 -5.08
N ARG A 200 5.46 -12.97 -6.26
CA ARG A 200 4.54 -13.46 -7.30
C ARG A 200 4.85 -14.88 -7.74
N GLN A 201 6.12 -15.23 -7.86
CA GLN A 201 6.52 -16.60 -8.19
C GLN A 201 6.26 -17.54 -7.00
N ALA A 202 6.46 -17.05 -5.77
CA ALA A 202 6.22 -17.81 -4.55
C ALA A 202 4.75 -18.21 -4.34
N LEU A 203 3.78 -17.51 -4.97
CA LEU A 203 2.36 -17.92 -5.00
C LEU A 203 2.14 -19.30 -5.62
N GLY A 204 3.04 -19.73 -6.52
CA GLY A 204 3.03 -21.06 -7.15
C GLY A 204 4.16 -21.99 -6.71
N ASP A 205 5.23 -21.43 -6.12
CA ASP A 205 6.41 -22.19 -5.67
C ASP A 205 6.95 -21.68 -4.32
N HIS A 206 6.51 -22.31 -3.24
CA HIS A 206 6.90 -21.94 -1.88
C HIS A 206 8.41 -22.09 -1.61
N ALA A 207 9.17 -22.83 -2.44
CA ALA A 207 10.63 -22.90 -2.28
C ALA A 207 11.29 -21.53 -2.43
N LEU A 208 10.63 -20.59 -3.12
CA LEU A 208 11.08 -19.22 -3.32
C LEU A 208 10.85 -18.31 -2.09
N CYS A 209 10.09 -18.75 -1.09
CA CYS A 209 9.80 -17.93 0.09
C CYS A 209 11.06 -17.49 0.85
N SER A 210 12.08 -18.35 0.95
CA SER A 210 13.36 -18.01 1.57
C SER A 210 14.09 -16.85 0.88
N ALA A 211 13.85 -16.64 -0.43
CA ALA A 211 14.42 -15.55 -1.21
C ALA A 211 13.71 -14.21 -1.01
N LEU A 212 12.67 -14.14 -0.18
CA LEU A 212 11.99 -12.88 0.15
C LEU A 212 12.69 -12.10 1.27
N GLY A 213 13.56 -12.75 2.04
CA GLY A 213 14.21 -12.16 3.23
C GLY A 213 15.40 -11.26 2.91
N ALA A 214 15.86 -10.48 3.90
CA ALA A 214 16.94 -9.49 3.73
C ALA A 214 18.23 -10.06 3.12
N GLN A 215 18.52 -11.35 3.33
CA GLN A 215 19.68 -12.05 2.80
C GLN A 215 19.42 -12.78 1.47
N SER A 216 18.35 -12.42 0.75
CA SER A 216 18.02 -12.98 -0.56
C SER A 216 19.23 -12.96 -1.50
N ALA A 217 19.57 -14.08 -2.12
CA ALA A 217 20.53 -14.11 -3.21
C ALA A 217 19.92 -13.65 -4.55
N ALA A 218 18.58 -13.74 -4.68
CA ALA A 218 17.86 -13.31 -5.88
C ALA A 218 17.80 -11.79 -6.01
N CYS A 219 17.72 -11.06 -4.88
CA CYS A 219 17.61 -9.61 -4.84
C CYS A 219 18.89 -8.96 -4.29
N ARG A 220 19.98 -9.02 -5.06
CA ARG A 220 21.26 -8.34 -4.78
C ARG A 220 21.78 -7.56 -5.97
#